data_AF-A0A9E4HFZ2-F1
#
_entry.id   AF-A0A9E4HFZ2-F1
#
_cell.length_a   1.000
_cell.length_b   1.000
_cell.length_c   1.000
_cell.angle_alpha   90.00
_cell.angle_beta   90.00
_cell.angle_gamma   90.00
#
_symmetry.space_group_name_H-M   'P 1'
#
loop_
_entity.id
_entity.type
_entity.pdbx_description
1 polymer ?
#
loop_
_entity_poly.entity_id
_entity_poly.type
_entity_poly.pdbx_seq_one_letter_code
_entity_poly.pdbx_strand_id
1 'polypeptide(L)'
;MRGLKFLVVFLGVVILGGLVVLGMTIASRTSGPVDGAKPFETVKVALPKGARVAETRTEGDRLVLRLALEGGGERLLILSLKDGRLLGTIELAREP
;
A
#
# COMPACT_ATOMS: atom_id res chain seq x y z
N MET A 1 -21.09 19.23 49.63
CA MET A 1 -21.39 17.93 48.97
C MET A 1 -21.57 18.03 47.44
N ARG A 2 -22.22 19.07 46.90
CA ARG A 2 -22.52 19.15 45.45
C ARG A 2 -21.28 19.30 44.54
N GLY A 3 -20.30 20.12 44.92
CA GLY A 3 -19.09 20.34 44.11
C GLY A 3 -18.23 19.09 43.93
N LEU A 4 -18.10 18.26 44.96
CA LEU A 4 -17.33 17.01 44.89
C LEU A 4 -17.97 16.00 43.91
N LYS A 5 -19.31 15.94 43.88
CA LYS A 5 -20.05 15.06 42.95
C LYS A 5 -19.85 15.49 41.50
N PHE A 6 -19.83 16.80 41.22
CA PHE A 6 -19.55 17.32 39.87
C PHE A 6 -18.14 16.96 39.39
N LEU A 7 -17.14 17.06 40.28
CA LEU A 7 -15.76 16.71 39.94
C LEU A 7 -15.62 15.22 39.58
N VAL A 8 -16.31 14.34 40.30
CA VAL A 8 -16.31 12.90 40.03
C VAL A 8 -17.00 12.58 38.71
N VAL A 9 -18.15 13.21 38.43
CA VAL A 9 -18.85 13.03 37.15
C VAL A 9 -17.99 13.50 35.99
N PHE A 10 -17.32 14.65 36.14
CA PHE A 10 -16.40 15.17 35.14
C PHE A 10 -15.22 14.21 34.90
N LEU A 11 -14.59 13.72 35.97
CA LEU A 11 -13.48 12.78 35.87
C LEU A 11 -13.91 11.47 35.17
N GLY A 12 -15.10 10.96 35.49
CA GLY A 12 -15.65 9.78 34.84
C GLY A 12 -15.82 9.98 33.33
N VAL A 13 -16.35 11.12 32.90
CA VAL A 13 -16.52 11.47 31.49
C VAL A 13 -15.17 11.57 30.76
N VAL A 14 -14.16 12.18 31.39
CA VAL A 14 -12.80 12.29 30.81
C VAL A 14 -12.19 10.91 30.59
N ILE A 15 -12.34 9.99 31.55
CA ILE A 15 -11.82 8.61 31.42
C ILE A 15 -12.56 7.85 30.33
N LEU A 16 -13.89 7.91 30.30
CA LEU A 16 -14.71 7.29 29.26
C LEU A 16 -14.35 7.82 27.87
N GLY A 17 -14.20 9.14 27.73
CA GLY A 17 -13.79 9.77 26.48
C GLY A 17 -12.41 9.29 26.03
N GLY A 18 -11.44 9.25 26.94
CA GLY A 18 -10.09 8.74 26.66
C GLY A 18 -10.10 7.27 26.21
N LEU A 19 -10.90 6.42 26.86
CA LEU A 19 -11.03 5.00 26.52
C LEU A 19 -11.65 4.80 25.13
N VAL A 20 -12.67 5.60 24.78
CA VAL A 20 -13.30 5.58 23.46
C VAL A 20 -12.31 6.00 22.37
N VAL A 21 -11.58 7.10 22.58
CA VAL A 21 -10.57 7.57 21.62
C VAL A 21 -9.46 6.53 21.45
N LEU A 22 -8.98 5.94 22.55
CA LEU A 22 -7.95 4.91 22.50
C LEU A 22 -8.45 3.65 21.78
N GLY A 23 -9.66 3.19 22.09
CA GLY A 23 -10.31 2.06 21.43
C GLY A 23 -10.49 2.30 19.92
N MET A 24 -10.97 3.48 19.53
CA MET A 24 -11.13 3.85 18.12
C MET A 24 -9.79 3.99 17.40
N THR A 25 -8.75 4.49 18.09
CA THR A 25 -7.39 4.58 17.52
C THR A 25 -6.79 3.20 17.31
N ILE A 26 -6.94 2.29 18.28
CA ILE A 26 -6.48 0.91 18.13
C ILE A 26 -7.27 0.22 17.02
N ALA A 27 -8.60 0.31 17.05
CA ALA A 27 -9.46 -0.27 16.03
C ALA A 27 -9.15 0.30 14.64
N SER A 28 -9.03 1.60 14.44
CA SER A 28 -8.67 2.18 13.14
C SER A 28 -7.26 1.80 12.67
N ARG A 29 -6.32 1.61 13.62
CA ARG A 29 -4.95 1.19 13.31
C ARG A 29 -4.85 -0.29 12.95
N THR A 30 -5.66 -1.15 13.56
CA THR A 30 -5.70 -2.60 13.29
C THR A 30 -6.74 -2.98 12.23
N SER A 31 -7.74 -2.14 12.00
CA SER A 31 -8.79 -2.28 10.96
C SER A 31 -8.45 -1.47 9.70
N GLY A 32 -7.18 -1.07 9.54
CA GLY A 32 -6.65 -0.93 8.18
C GLY A 32 -7.07 -2.18 7.40
N PRO A 33 -7.49 -2.04 6.12
CA PRO A 33 -8.19 -3.11 5.40
C PRO A 33 -7.54 -4.44 5.74
N VAL A 34 -8.27 -5.30 6.45
CA VAL A 34 -7.88 -6.70 6.52
C VAL A 34 -7.99 -7.09 5.07
N ASP A 35 -6.86 -7.11 4.36
CA ASP A 35 -6.73 -7.47 2.96
C ASP A 35 -7.22 -8.92 2.92
N GLY A 36 -8.54 -9.11 2.91
CA GLY A 36 -9.20 -10.36 2.63
C GLY A 36 -8.78 -10.62 1.22
N ALA A 37 -7.71 -11.41 1.08
CA ALA A 37 -6.88 -11.50 -0.11
C ALA A 37 -7.80 -11.57 -1.31
N LYS A 38 -7.96 -10.42 -1.98
CA LYS A 38 -8.80 -10.36 -3.17
C LYS A 38 -8.14 -11.35 -4.12
N PRO A 39 -8.87 -12.33 -4.66
CA PRO A 39 -8.26 -13.31 -5.55
C PRO A 39 -7.46 -12.56 -6.60
N PHE A 40 -6.21 -12.97 -6.81
CA PHE A 40 -5.40 -12.40 -7.88
C PHE A 40 -6.13 -12.62 -9.20
N GLU A 41 -6.83 -11.59 -9.65
CA GLU A 41 -7.51 -11.59 -10.95
C GLU A 41 -6.47 -11.50 -12.06
N THR A 42 -6.82 -11.95 -13.27
CA THR A 42 -5.93 -11.84 -14.42
C THR A 42 -5.72 -10.37 -14.78
N VAL A 43 -4.58 -9.81 -14.35
CA VAL A 43 -4.19 -8.43 -14.67
C VAL A 43 -3.47 -8.43 -16.02
N LYS A 44 -4.04 -7.71 -17.00
CA LYS A 44 -3.40 -7.46 -18.29
C LYS A 44 -2.48 -6.25 -18.17
N VAL A 45 -1.18 -6.48 -18.23
CA VAL A 45 -0.17 -5.41 -18.30
C VAL A 45 0.13 -5.17 -19.78
N ALA A 46 0.01 -3.92 -20.22
CA ALA A 46 0.34 -3.56 -21.60
C ALA A 46 1.87 -3.54 -21.77
N LEU A 47 2.40 -4.55 -22.45
CA LEU A 47 3.80 -4.54 -22.86
C LEU A 47 3.95 -3.74 -24.16
N PRO A 48 5.03 -2.95 -24.32
CA PRO A 48 5.38 -2.35 -25.60
C PRO A 48 5.53 -3.41 -26.68
N LYS A 49 5.15 -3.10 -27.93
CA LYS A 49 5.27 -4.05 -29.05
C LYS A 49 6.73 -4.50 -29.19
N GLY A 50 6.94 -5.80 -29.28
CA GLY A 50 8.27 -6.41 -29.42
C GLY A 50 9.11 -6.43 -28.12
N ALA A 51 8.62 -5.86 -27.01
CA ALA A 51 9.33 -5.93 -25.74
C ALA A 51 9.30 -7.35 -25.19
N ARG A 52 10.46 -7.82 -24.69
CA ARG A 52 10.58 -9.09 -23.97
C ARG A 52 10.92 -8.83 -22.51
N VAL A 53 10.38 -9.66 -21.62
CA VAL A 53 10.78 -9.65 -20.21
C VAL A 53 12.20 -10.23 -20.12
N ALA A 54 13.16 -9.37 -19.77
CA ALA A 54 14.55 -9.72 -19.62
C ALA A 54 14.85 -10.20 -18.19
N GLU A 55 14.21 -9.60 -17.19
CA GLU A 55 14.40 -9.97 -15.79
C GLU A 55 13.14 -9.69 -14.98
N THR A 56 12.94 -10.49 -13.92
CA THR A 56 11.87 -10.32 -12.95
C THR A 56 12.48 -10.37 -11.56
N ARG A 57 12.25 -9.33 -10.76
CA ARG A 57 12.76 -9.22 -9.38
C ARG A 57 11.65 -8.81 -8.44
N THR A 58 11.54 -9.49 -7.31
CA THR A 58 10.59 -9.16 -6.24
C THR A 58 11.31 -8.48 -5.09
N GLU A 59 10.80 -7.32 -4.66
CA GLU A 59 11.33 -6.55 -3.55
C GLU A 59 10.19 -6.12 -2.62
N GLY A 60 10.08 -6.82 -1.47
CA GLY A 60 8.99 -6.62 -0.52
C GLY A 60 7.62 -6.83 -1.18
N ASP A 61 6.84 -5.75 -1.30
CA ASP A 61 5.50 -5.72 -1.88
C ASP A 61 5.46 -5.26 -3.35
N ARG A 62 6.64 -5.23 -4.00
CA ARG A 62 6.81 -4.75 -5.37
C ARG A 62 7.44 -5.81 -6.27
N LEU A 63 6.92 -5.90 -7.49
CA LEU A 63 7.48 -6.68 -8.58
C LEU A 63 8.11 -5.72 -9.58
N VAL A 64 9.41 -5.87 -9.81
CA VAL A 64 10.16 -5.11 -10.81
C VAL A 64 10.38 -6.01 -12.02
N LEU A 65 9.80 -5.62 -13.15
CA LEU A 65 10.02 -6.28 -14.44
C LEU A 65 10.96 -5.41 -15.27
N ARG A 66 12.08 -5.98 -15.68
CA ARG A 66 12.96 -5.37 -16.67
C ARG A 66 12.58 -5.86 -18.04
N LEU A 67 12.21 -4.92 -18.91
CA LEU A 67 11.88 -5.15 -20.29
C LEU A 67 13.07 -4.75 -21.18
N ALA A 68 13.43 -5.63 -22.09
CA ALA A 68 14.28 -5.29 -23.22
C ALA A 68 13.39 -4.93 -24.41
N LEU A 69 13.55 -3.71 -24.93
CA LEU A 69 12.82 -3.19 -26.09
C LEU A 69 13.54 -3.63 -27.37
N GLU A 70 12.81 -3.75 -28.50
CA GLU A 70 13.42 -4.09 -29.80
C GLU A 70 14.49 -3.08 -30.25
N GLY A 71 14.36 -1.81 -29.85
CA GLY A 71 15.33 -0.75 -30.13
C GLY A 71 16.61 -0.80 -29.28
N GLY A 72 16.84 -1.87 -28.51
CA GLY A 72 18.02 -2.02 -27.63
C GLY A 72 17.96 -1.19 -26.34
N GLY A 73 16.89 -0.43 -26.13
CA GLY A 73 16.59 0.26 -24.88
C GLY A 73 16.09 -0.69 -23.79
N GLU A 74 16.23 -0.28 -22.54
CA GLU A 74 15.69 -1.00 -21.40
C GLU A 74 14.60 -0.17 -20.72
N ARG A 75 13.61 -0.85 -20.13
CA ARG A 75 12.54 -0.21 -19.36
C ARG A 75 12.23 -1.05 -18.13
N LEU A 76 12.04 -0.41 -17.00
CA LEU A 76 11.62 -1.06 -15.77
C LEU A 76 10.13 -0.75 -15.53
N LEU A 77 9.34 -1.80 -15.32
CA LEU A 77 7.97 -1.69 -14.82
C LEU A 77 7.98 -2.08 -13.35
N ILE A 78 7.39 -1.25 -12.51
CA ILE A 78 7.24 -1.52 -11.08
C ILE A 78 5.76 -1.80 -10.86
N LEU A 79 5.42 -2.99 -10.37
CA LEU A 79 4.06 -3.42 -10.10
C LEU A 79 3.90 -3.71 -8.60
N SER A 80 2.69 -3.53 -8.08
CA SER A 80 2.36 -4.00 -6.73
C SER A 80 2.10 -5.51 -6.76
N LEU A 81 2.67 -6.21 -5.80
CA LEU A 81 2.39 -7.62 -5.55
C LEU A 81 1.08 -7.83 -4.76
N LYS A 82 0.33 -6.80 -4.41
CA LYS A 82 -0.98 -6.97 -3.77
C LYS A 82 -2.10 -7.12 -4.78
N ASP A 83 -2.09 -6.26 -5.79
CA ASP A 83 -3.20 -6.11 -6.74
C ASP A 83 -2.75 -6.14 -8.20
N GLY A 84 -1.47 -6.39 -8.46
CA GLY A 84 -0.89 -6.43 -9.81
C GLY A 84 -0.89 -5.08 -10.53
N ARG A 85 -1.22 -3.97 -9.86
CA ARG A 85 -1.25 -2.65 -10.49
C ARG A 85 0.15 -2.16 -10.84
N LEU A 86 0.26 -1.50 -11.98
CA LEU A 86 1.47 -0.77 -12.34
C LEU A 86 1.63 0.45 -11.42
N LEU A 87 2.63 0.41 -10.56
CA LEU A 87 3.02 1.51 -9.66
C LEU A 87 3.83 2.57 -10.41
N GLY A 88 4.60 2.18 -11.42
CA GLY A 88 5.40 3.12 -12.20
C GLY A 88 6.18 2.48 -13.33
N THR A 89 6.71 3.34 -14.20
CA THR A 89 7.58 2.97 -15.32
C THR A 89 8.82 3.84 -15.28
N ILE A 90 10.00 3.24 -15.41
CA ILE A 90 11.28 3.93 -15.52
C ILE A 90 11.88 3.59 -16.88
N GLU A 91 12.18 4.61 -17.67
CA GLU A 91 12.91 4.46 -18.93
C GLU A 91 14.41 4.55 -18.65
N LEU A 92 15.17 3.57 -19.12
CA LEU A 92 16.62 3.56 -18.98
C LEU A 92 17.23 4.12 -20.26
N ALA A 93 17.72 5.36 -20.18
CA ALA A 93 18.54 5.96 -21.22
C ALA A 93 20.01 5.59 -20.99
N ARG A 94 20.74 5.25 -22.06
CA ARG A 94 22.20 5.12 -21.97
C ARG A 94 22.83 6.51 -21.99
N GLU A 95 23.82 6.70 -21.15
CA GLU A 95 24.68 7.88 -21.19
C GLU A 95 25.49 7.86 -22.50
N PRO A 96 25.65 9.00 -23.19
CA PRO A 96 26.29 9.09 -24.50
C PRO A 96 27.81 8.82 -24.49
#